data_AF-A0A4R5VGB9-F1
#
_entry.id   AF-A0A4R5VGB9-F1
#
_cell.length_a   1.000
_cell.length_b   1.000
_cell.length_c   1.000
_cell.angle_alpha   90.00
_cell.angle_beta   90.00
_cell.angle_gamma   90.00
#
_symmetry.space_group_name_H-M   'P 1'
#
loop_
_entity.id
_entity.type
_entity.pdbx_description
1 polymer ?
#
loop_
_entity_poly.entity_id
_entity_poly.type
_entity_poly.pdbx_seq_one_letter_code
_entity_poly.pdbx_strand_id
1 'polypeptide(L)'
;MDDIMAKNGGKPMAATTRQAVRAAHAKLSATPRKAQRMVQTVSLLWNYAANELDWPLGENPARNLGKYTPTSPYEPWPEWMVKALDSAPPRVRIAANLILGTGQRPNAAITMRRDQFQGEWMSVLDEKNDQVLEVYCPPRLRDFVRGVPVEGAYLLSRNLTEPLGYDAVEKAFRDWRAGLGERARP
;
A
#
# COMPACT_ATOMS: atom_id res chain seq x y z
N MET A 1 -0.80 -0.06 16.06
CA MET A 1 -0.17 0.14 17.38
C MET A 1 -1.18 0.73 18.33
N ASP A 2 -1.95 1.71 17.88
CA ASP A 2 -2.98 2.42 18.66
C ASP A 2 -4.01 1.50 19.34
N ASP A 3 -4.56 0.51 18.64
CA ASP A 3 -5.49 -0.48 19.24
C ASP A 3 -4.88 -1.27 20.42
N ILE A 4 -3.59 -1.62 20.34
CA ILE A 4 -2.90 -2.37 21.39
C ILE A 4 -2.63 -1.45 22.58
N MET A 5 -2.19 -0.22 22.31
CA MET A 5 -1.91 0.81 23.31
C MET A 5 -3.16 1.26 24.06
N ALA A 6 -4.27 1.55 23.35
CA ALA A 6 -5.52 2.00 23.96
C ALA A 6 -6.07 1.00 24.99
N LYS A 7 -5.87 -0.31 24.75
CA LYS A 7 -6.41 -1.37 25.63
C LYS A 7 -5.42 -1.87 26.69
N ASN A 8 -4.12 -1.76 26.43
CA ASN A 8 -3.09 -2.42 27.25
C ASN A 8 -1.98 -1.47 27.73
N GLY A 9 -1.97 -0.19 27.33
CA GLY A 9 -0.91 0.75 27.67
C GLY A 9 -0.73 1.00 29.17
N GLY A 10 -1.80 0.88 29.95
CA GLY A 10 -1.75 0.97 31.42
C GLY A 10 -1.42 -0.35 32.14
N LYS A 11 -1.18 -1.45 31.41
CA LYS A 11 -0.92 -2.76 32.00
C LYS A 11 0.57 -3.07 31.97
N PRO A 12 1.13 -3.69 33.02
CA PRO A 12 2.52 -4.11 33.01
C PRO A 12 2.75 -5.16 31.92
N MET A 13 3.83 -5.00 31.13
CA MET A 13 4.11 -5.93 30.02
C MET A 13 4.30 -7.37 30.52
N ALA A 14 4.90 -7.54 31.71
CA ALA A 14 5.10 -8.83 32.38
C ALA A 14 3.80 -9.60 32.66
N ALA A 15 2.63 -8.93 32.71
CA ALA A 15 1.34 -9.61 32.86
C ALA A 15 0.82 -10.22 31.54
N THR A 16 1.53 -10.04 30.43
CA THR A 16 1.11 -10.57 29.12
C THR A 16 1.41 -12.07 29.06
N THR A 17 0.36 -12.88 29.06
CA THR A 17 0.50 -14.35 28.97
C THR A 17 0.28 -14.86 27.55
N ARG A 18 0.88 -16.02 27.23
CA ARG A 18 0.64 -16.73 25.97
C ARG A 18 -0.83 -17.05 25.74
N GLN A 19 -1.57 -17.39 26.80
CA GLN A 19 -3.00 -17.65 26.74
C GLN A 19 -3.79 -16.39 26.35
N ALA A 20 -3.45 -15.24 26.93
CA ALA A 20 -4.09 -13.97 26.59
C ALA A 20 -3.83 -13.57 25.13
N VAL A 21 -2.60 -13.76 24.63
CA VAL A 21 -2.24 -13.51 23.23
C VAL A 21 -3.02 -14.44 22.28
N ARG A 22 -3.13 -15.73 22.61
CA ARG A 22 -3.94 -16.69 21.84
C ARG A 22 -5.42 -16.33 21.82
N ALA A 23 -5.98 -15.95 22.96
CA ALA A 23 -7.38 -15.53 23.05
C ALA A 23 -7.64 -14.26 22.23
N ALA A 24 -6.73 -13.28 22.26
CA ALA A 24 -6.82 -12.09 21.44
C ALA A 24 -6.71 -12.41 19.93
N HIS A 25 -5.83 -13.33 19.55
CA HIS A 25 -5.70 -13.80 18.18
C HIS A 25 -6.99 -14.49 17.70
N ALA A 26 -7.56 -15.38 18.52
CA ALA A 26 -8.81 -16.07 18.20
C ALA A 26 -10.01 -15.11 18.05
N LYS A 27 -10.08 -14.03 18.85
CA LYS A 27 -11.11 -12.99 18.71
C LYS A 27 -11.04 -12.23 17.38
N LEU A 28 -9.89 -12.25 16.71
CA LEU A 28 -9.69 -11.61 15.41
C LEU A 28 -9.77 -12.62 14.25
N SER A 29 -10.27 -13.84 14.47
CA SER A 29 -10.35 -14.91 13.47
C SER A 29 -11.07 -14.49 12.18
N ALA A 30 -12.08 -13.64 12.27
CA ALA A 30 -12.79 -13.06 11.13
C ALA A 30 -11.90 -12.14 10.25
N THR A 31 -10.76 -11.69 10.78
CA THR A 31 -9.80 -10.82 10.11
C THR A 31 -8.37 -11.40 10.23
N PRO A 32 -8.04 -12.50 9.52
CA PRO A 32 -6.79 -13.24 9.72
C PRO A 32 -5.53 -12.38 9.64
N ARG A 33 -5.47 -11.43 8.69
CA ARG A 33 -4.35 -10.48 8.56
C ARG A 33 -4.20 -9.58 9.78
N LYS A 34 -5.31 -9.09 10.35
CA LYS A 34 -5.30 -8.25 11.57
C LYS A 34 -4.88 -9.08 12.78
N ALA A 35 -5.39 -10.30 12.92
CA ALA A 35 -5.02 -11.24 13.98
C ALA A 35 -3.50 -11.51 14.00
N GLN A 36 -2.95 -11.83 12.83
CA GLN A 36 -1.52 -12.11 12.68
C GLN A 36 -0.67 -10.87 12.93
N ARG A 37 -1.04 -9.69 12.38
CA ARG A 37 -0.30 -8.44 12.61
C ARG A 37 -0.23 -8.11 14.09
N MET A 38 -1.32 -8.28 14.83
CA MET A 38 -1.34 -8.06 16.28
C MET A 38 -0.30 -8.95 16.99
N VAL A 39 -0.28 -10.25 16.68
CA VAL A 39 0.68 -11.18 17.30
C VAL A 39 2.13 -10.88 16.89
N GLN A 40 2.37 -10.54 15.63
CA GLN A 40 3.69 -10.12 15.14
C GLN A 40 4.20 -8.88 15.88
N THR A 41 3.33 -7.88 16.08
CA THR A 41 3.65 -6.69 16.85
C THR A 41 3.99 -7.02 18.30
N VAL A 42 3.19 -7.85 18.98
CA VAL A 42 3.51 -8.30 20.35
C VAL A 42 4.86 -9.01 20.40
N SER A 43 5.13 -9.89 19.44
CA SER A 43 6.40 -10.61 19.36
C SER A 43 7.59 -9.67 19.17
N LEU A 44 7.45 -8.66 18.31
CA LEU A 44 8.51 -7.68 18.03
C LEU A 44 8.80 -6.83 19.28
N LEU A 45 7.77 -6.31 19.94
CA LEU A 45 7.92 -5.49 21.15
C LEU A 45 8.53 -6.27 22.31
N TRP A 46 8.12 -7.54 22.48
CA TRP A 46 8.71 -8.40 23.52
C TRP A 46 10.18 -8.69 23.25
N ASN A 47 10.54 -8.99 22.00
CA ASN A 47 11.94 -9.23 21.64
C ASN A 47 12.78 -7.97 21.80
N TYR A 48 12.25 -6.79 21.45
CA TYR A 48 12.92 -5.52 21.69
C TYR A 48 13.16 -5.28 23.19
N ALA A 49 12.14 -5.46 24.03
CA ALA A 49 12.29 -5.29 25.48
C ALA A 49 13.27 -6.30 26.10
N ALA A 50 13.27 -7.54 25.63
CA ALA A 50 14.17 -8.58 26.12
C ALA A 50 15.62 -8.39 25.65
N ASN A 51 15.84 -8.02 24.38
CA ASN A 51 17.17 -8.04 23.76
C ASN A 51 17.89 -6.68 23.77
N GLU A 52 17.13 -5.58 23.69
CA GLU A 52 17.71 -4.22 23.58
C GLU A 52 17.61 -3.45 24.90
N LEU A 53 16.64 -3.81 25.77
CA LEU A 53 16.43 -3.16 27.07
C LEU A 53 16.72 -4.08 28.26
N ASP A 54 17.07 -5.35 28.02
CA ASP A 54 17.37 -6.35 29.05
C ASP A 54 16.25 -6.56 30.10
N TRP A 55 14.99 -6.39 29.72
CA TRP A 55 13.88 -6.57 30.66
C TRP A 55 13.69 -8.06 31.02
N PRO A 56 13.54 -8.41 32.31
CA PRO A 56 13.41 -9.80 32.77
C PRO A 56 11.97 -10.32 32.59
N LEU A 57 11.49 -10.39 31.34
CA LEU A 57 10.11 -10.74 31.01
C LEU A 57 9.88 -12.25 30.85
N GLY A 58 10.94 -13.03 30.66
CA GLY A 58 10.86 -14.47 30.35
C GLY A 58 10.55 -14.76 28.88
N GLU A 59 10.02 -15.96 28.61
CA GLU A 59 9.76 -16.41 27.23
C GLU A 59 8.71 -15.55 26.51
N ASN A 60 8.96 -15.26 25.23
CA ASN A 60 8.05 -14.47 24.41
C ASN A 60 6.68 -15.16 24.25
N PRO A 61 5.58 -14.57 24.77
CA PRO A 61 4.25 -15.18 24.76
C PRO A 61 3.67 -15.30 23.35
N ALA A 62 4.14 -14.48 22.40
CA ALA A 62 3.74 -14.47 20.99
C ALA A 62 4.58 -15.40 20.09
N ARG A 63 5.63 -16.04 20.64
CA ARG A 63 6.53 -16.93 19.88
C ARG A 63 5.75 -17.98 19.08
N ASN A 64 6.06 -18.08 17.78
CA ASN A 64 5.45 -19.00 16.80
C ASN A 64 3.93 -18.84 16.58
N LEU A 65 3.30 -17.79 17.09
CA LEU A 65 1.86 -17.55 16.88
C LEU A 65 1.57 -16.65 15.66
N GLY A 66 2.58 -15.99 15.09
CA GLY A 66 2.45 -14.99 14.01
C GLY A 66 2.75 -15.50 12.60
N LYS A 67 2.74 -16.83 12.36
CA LYS A 67 3.00 -17.38 11.01
C LYS A 67 1.91 -16.92 10.05
N TYR A 68 2.33 -16.33 8.94
CA TYR A 68 1.44 -15.84 7.88
C TYR A 68 1.06 -16.99 6.95
N THR A 69 -0.25 -17.24 6.83
CA THR A 69 -0.80 -18.07 5.75
C THR A 69 -1.64 -17.16 4.84
N PRO A 70 -1.24 -16.95 3.57
CA PRO A 70 -2.03 -16.17 2.63
C PRO A 70 -3.39 -16.82 2.45
N THR A 71 -4.46 -16.08 2.74
CA THR A 71 -5.83 -16.63 2.77
C THR A 71 -6.62 -16.33 1.49
N SER A 72 -6.18 -15.36 0.69
CA SER A 72 -6.74 -15.06 -0.64
C SER A 72 -5.77 -14.15 -1.40
N PRO A 73 -5.18 -14.60 -2.52
CA PRO A 73 -4.39 -13.72 -3.39
C PRO A 73 -5.32 -12.79 -4.17
N TYR A 74 -4.92 -11.54 -4.37
CA TYR A 74 -5.62 -10.65 -5.29
C TYR A 74 -5.46 -11.16 -6.72
N GLU A 75 -6.57 -11.25 -7.45
CA GLU A 75 -6.53 -11.57 -8.88
C GLU A 75 -6.02 -10.36 -9.69
N PRO A 76 -5.28 -10.59 -10.79
CA PRO A 76 -4.96 -9.55 -11.74
C PRO A 76 -6.22 -8.89 -12.30
N TRP A 77 -6.11 -7.63 -12.75
CA TRP A 77 -7.23 -7.00 -13.42
C TRP A 77 -7.54 -7.72 -14.73
N PRO A 78 -8.80 -8.08 -14.99
CA PRO A 78 -9.16 -8.73 -16.24
C PRO A 78 -9.00 -7.75 -17.40
N GLU A 79 -8.70 -8.26 -18.59
CA GLU A 79 -8.44 -7.45 -19.79
C GLU A 79 -9.55 -6.43 -20.08
N TRP A 80 -10.82 -6.81 -19.86
CA TRP A 80 -11.96 -5.92 -20.07
C TRP A 80 -11.95 -4.71 -19.11
N MET A 81 -11.44 -4.86 -17.89
CA MET A 81 -11.34 -3.76 -16.92
C MET A 81 -10.21 -2.81 -17.32
N VAL A 82 -9.09 -3.36 -17.83
CA VAL A 82 -8.02 -2.55 -18.40
C VAL A 82 -8.53 -1.76 -19.62
N LYS A 83 -9.34 -2.39 -20.48
CA LYS A 83 -9.99 -1.71 -21.61
C LYS A 83 -10.98 -0.62 -21.17
N ALA A 84 -11.69 -0.83 -20.05
CA ALA A 84 -12.62 0.15 -19.52
C ALA A 84 -11.93 1.46 -19.05
N LEU A 85 -10.60 1.48 -18.90
CA LEU A 85 -9.85 2.69 -18.56
C LEU A 85 -9.98 3.81 -19.61
N ASP A 86 -10.30 3.47 -20.86
CA ASP A 86 -10.44 4.44 -21.94
C ASP A 86 -11.58 5.44 -21.66
N SER A 87 -12.64 4.98 -20.97
CA SER A 87 -13.78 5.79 -20.54
C SER A 87 -13.72 6.23 -19.08
N ALA A 88 -12.61 5.95 -18.37
CA ALA A 88 -12.47 6.31 -16.97
C ALA A 88 -12.28 7.83 -16.77
N PRO A 89 -12.65 8.37 -15.59
CA PRO A 89 -12.36 9.76 -15.24
C PRO A 89 -10.87 10.08 -15.40
N PRO A 90 -10.49 11.34 -15.74
CA PRO A 90 -9.10 11.71 -16.04
C PRO A 90 -8.09 11.25 -14.99
N ARG A 91 -8.41 11.42 -13.70
CA ARG A 91 -7.53 11.01 -12.59
C ARG A 91 -7.25 9.51 -12.60
N VAL A 92 -8.29 8.72 -12.80
CA VAL A 92 -8.21 7.24 -12.86
C VAL A 92 -7.40 6.81 -14.07
N ARG A 93 -7.70 7.40 -15.24
CA ARG A 93 -7.01 7.09 -16.49
C ARG A 93 -5.52 7.42 -16.41
N ILE A 94 -5.16 8.57 -15.85
CA ILE A 94 -3.75 8.98 -15.69
C ILE A 94 -3.03 8.04 -14.71
N ALA A 95 -3.59 7.82 -13.51
CA ALA A 95 -3.00 6.94 -12.51
C ALA A 95 -2.79 5.52 -13.04
N ALA A 96 -3.79 4.95 -13.71
CA ALA A 96 -3.72 3.59 -14.23
C ALA A 96 -2.70 3.46 -15.37
N ASN A 97 -2.64 4.42 -16.31
CA ASN A 97 -1.62 4.39 -17.37
C ASN A 97 -0.21 4.53 -16.79
N LEU A 98 -0.02 5.36 -15.75
CA LEU A 98 1.28 5.46 -15.08
C LEU A 98 1.66 4.15 -14.38
N ILE A 99 0.76 3.54 -13.62
CA ILE A 99 1.05 2.27 -12.94
C ILE A 99 1.35 1.16 -13.96
N LEU A 100 0.50 1.00 -14.99
CA LEU A 100 0.68 -0.03 -16.01
C LEU A 100 1.93 0.20 -16.87
N GLY A 101 2.26 1.45 -17.16
CA GLY A 101 3.40 1.79 -18.02
C GLY A 101 4.75 1.85 -17.29
N THR A 102 4.75 2.10 -15.98
CA THR A 102 5.99 2.22 -15.18
C THR A 102 6.26 1.02 -14.27
N GLY A 103 5.23 0.23 -13.94
CA GLY A 103 5.32 -0.84 -12.95
C GLY A 103 5.51 -0.34 -11.51
N GLN A 104 5.45 0.98 -11.27
CA GLN A 104 5.63 1.55 -9.95
C GLN A 104 4.45 1.27 -9.02
N ARG A 105 4.73 1.35 -7.72
CA ARG A 105 3.70 1.38 -6.70
C ARG A 105 2.78 2.60 -6.92
N PRO A 106 1.49 2.51 -6.52
CA PRO A 106 0.54 3.57 -6.79
C PRO A 106 0.99 4.96 -6.32
N ASN A 107 1.54 5.06 -5.12
CA ASN A 107 1.97 6.35 -4.57
C ASN A 107 3.11 6.96 -5.41
N ALA A 108 4.17 6.19 -5.67
CA ALA A 108 5.27 6.62 -6.54
C ALA A 108 4.79 7.04 -7.95
N ALA A 109 3.84 6.30 -8.55
CA ALA A 109 3.24 6.67 -9.82
C ALA A 109 2.43 7.98 -9.74
N ILE A 110 1.65 8.18 -8.68
CA ILE A 110 0.85 9.40 -8.47
C ILE A 110 1.74 10.64 -8.29
N THR A 111 2.88 10.48 -7.63
CA THR A 111 3.84 11.55 -7.39
C THR A 111 4.81 11.78 -8.54
N MET A 112 4.61 11.17 -9.71
CA MET A 112 5.48 11.41 -10.85
C MET A 112 5.33 12.83 -11.41
N ARG A 113 6.46 13.49 -11.58
CA ARG A 113 6.59 14.80 -12.22
C ARG A 113 6.74 14.63 -13.73
N ARG A 114 6.38 15.69 -14.46
CA ARG A 114 6.46 15.72 -15.92
C ARG A 114 7.90 15.71 -16.43
N ASP A 115 8.82 16.36 -15.70
CA ASP A 115 10.26 16.42 -16.04
C ASP A 115 10.99 15.09 -15.84
N GLN A 116 10.35 14.10 -15.21
CA GLN A 116 10.86 12.73 -15.13
C GLN A 116 10.66 11.94 -16.43
N PHE A 117 9.99 12.50 -17.44
CA PHE A 117 9.84 11.88 -18.76
C PHE A 117 10.71 12.62 -19.78
N GLN A 118 11.76 11.98 -20.28
CA GLN A 118 12.81 12.59 -21.09
C GLN A 118 13.07 11.76 -22.35
N GLY A 119 12.42 12.15 -23.45
CA GLY A 119 12.59 11.45 -24.73
C GLY A 119 12.08 10.01 -24.66
N GLU A 120 12.99 9.04 -24.71
CA GLU A 120 12.69 7.60 -24.61
C GLU A 120 12.91 7.03 -23.21
N TRP A 121 13.36 7.86 -22.28
CA TRP A 121 13.70 7.47 -20.93
C TRP A 121 12.77 8.13 -19.92
N MET A 122 12.62 7.49 -18.76
CA MET A 122 11.93 8.06 -17.63
C MET A 122 12.63 7.69 -16.32
N SER A 123 12.49 8.56 -15.33
CA SER A 123 12.99 8.30 -13.97
C SER A 123 11.86 7.75 -13.09
N VAL A 124 12.07 6.59 -12.47
CA VAL A 124 11.13 5.93 -11.56
C VAL A 124 11.73 5.79 -10.17
N LEU A 125 10.91 5.83 -9.13
CA LEU A 125 11.32 5.70 -7.73
C LEU A 125 11.08 4.28 -7.22
N ASP A 126 12.15 3.61 -6.79
CA ASP A 126 12.07 2.41 -5.98
C ASP A 126 11.84 2.79 -4.50
N GLU A 127 10.58 2.94 -4.09
CA GLU A 127 10.20 3.29 -2.71
C GLU A 127 10.76 2.33 -1.66
N LYS A 128 11.11 1.09 -2.02
CA LYS A 128 11.60 0.11 -1.05
C LYS A 128 13.07 0.37 -0.70
N ASN A 129 13.86 0.75 -1.69
CA ASN A 129 15.29 0.95 -1.56
C ASN A 129 15.70 2.43 -1.57
N ASP A 130 14.73 3.34 -1.74
CA ASP A 130 14.91 4.79 -1.81
C ASP A 130 15.88 5.21 -2.92
N GLN A 131 15.69 4.65 -4.12
CA GLN A 131 16.57 4.87 -5.27
C GLN A 131 15.79 5.32 -6.50
N VAL A 132 16.38 6.21 -7.28
CA VAL A 132 15.84 6.62 -8.58
C VAL A 132 16.53 5.82 -9.67
N LEU A 133 15.73 5.19 -10.53
CA LEU A 133 16.19 4.40 -11.66
C LEU A 133 15.79 5.08 -12.97
N GLU A 134 16.72 5.17 -13.91
CA GLU A 134 16.40 5.53 -15.28
C GLU A 134 16.01 4.27 -16.05
N VAL A 135 14.82 4.28 -16.65
CA VAL A 135 14.25 3.14 -17.35
C VAL A 135 13.65 3.59 -18.68
N TYR A 136 13.55 2.66 -19.62
CA TYR A 136 12.90 2.92 -20.89
C TYR A 136 11.42 3.29 -20.69
N CYS A 137 10.98 4.40 -21.28
CA CYS A 137 9.59 4.83 -21.29
C CYS A 137 8.87 4.20 -22.49
N PRO A 138 7.90 3.29 -22.27
CA PRO A 138 7.18 2.65 -23.37
C PRO A 138 6.51 3.68 -24.30
N PRO A 139 6.49 3.49 -25.63
CA PRO A 139 5.92 4.46 -26.56
C PRO A 139 4.47 4.82 -26.24
N ARG A 140 3.64 3.84 -25.87
CA ARG A 140 2.26 4.05 -25.42
C ARG A 140 2.16 5.00 -24.22
N LEU A 141 3.03 4.84 -23.22
CA LEU A 141 3.05 5.70 -22.04
C LEU A 141 3.52 7.11 -22.42
N ARG A 142 4.57 7.19 -23.23
CA ARG A 142 5.12 8.45 -23.72
C ARG A 142 4.07 9.29 -24.45
N ASP A 143 3.34 8.67 -25.36
CA ASP A 143 2.30 9.34 -26.14
C ASP A 143 1.12 9.76 -25.25
N PHE A 144 0.75 8.89 -24.29
CA PHE A 144 -0.26 9.23 -23.29
C PHE A 144 0.15 10.45 -22.46
N VAL A 145 1.37 10.47 -21.91
CA VAL A 145 1.90 11.56 -21.08
C VAL A 145 1.91 12.90 -21.82
N ARG A 146 2.29 12.90 -23.12
CA ARG A 146 2.25 14.11 -23.97
C ARG A 146 0.84 14.67 -24.13
N GLY A 147 -0.17 13.80 -24.14
CA GLY A 147 -1.58 14.18 -24.26
C GLY A 147 -2.23 14.65 -22.95
N VAL A 148 -1.58 14.50 -21.79
CA VAL A 148 -2.14 14.94 -20.50
C VAL A 148 -2.07 16.46 -20.37
N PRO A 149 -3.20 17.17 -20.11
CA PRO A 149 -3.22 18.62 -19.91
C PRO A 149 -2.24 19.12 -18.84
N VAL A 150 -1.50 20.19 -19.15
CA VAL A 150 -0.49 20.74 -18.25
C VAL A 150 -1.15 21.63 -17.19
N GLU A 151 -1.42 21.06 -16.02
CA GLU A 151 -2.05 21.75 -14.89
C GLU A 151 -1.03 22.11 -13.77
N GLY A 152 0.21 21.63 -13.87
CA GLY A 152 1.26 21.81 -12.88
C GLY A 152 2.47 20.92 -13.16
N ALA A 153 3.41 20.87 -12.22
CA ALA A 153 4.64 20.08 -12.32
C ALA A 153 4.39 18.55 -12.36
N TYR A 154 3.26 18.09 -11.84
CA TYR A 154 2.89 16.67 -11.73
C TYR A 154 1.88 16.27 -12.80
N LEU A 155 1.86 15.00 -13.18
CA LEU A 155 0.83 14.48 -14.08
C LEU A 155 -0.55 14.44 -13.42
N LEU A 156 -0.59 14.18 -12.11
CA LEU A 156 -1.76 14.28 -11.26
C LEU A 156 -1.57 15.47 -10.31
N SER A 157 -1.70 16.69 -10.84
CA SER A 157 -1.49 17.91 -10.06
C SER A 157 -2.69 18.25 -9.17
N ARG A 158 -2.44 18.61 -7.91
CA ARG A 158 -3.41 19.30 -7.04
C ARG A 158 -3.38 20.81 -7.30
N ASN A 159 -2.18 21.34 -7.51
CA ASN A 159 -1.86 22.72 -7.88
C ASN A 159 -0.54 22.72 -8.68
N LEU A 160 0.03 23.90 -8.93
CA LEU A 160 1.24 24.05 -9.76
C LEU A 160 2.45 23.24 -9.25
N THR A 161 2.56 23.01 -7.94
CA THR A 161 3.76 22.44 -7.30
C THR A 161 3.51 21.19 -6.47
N GLU A 162 2.27 20.73 -6.32
CA GLU A 162 1.93 19.58 -5.48
C GLU A 162 1.15 18.50 -6.26
N PRO A 163 1.41 17.21 -6.01
CA PRO A 163 0.60 16.13 -6.55
C PRO A 163 -0.72 15.98 -5.79
N LEU A 164 -1.66 15.25 -6.38
CA LEU A 164 -2.79 14.69 -5.66
C LEU A 164 -2.32 13.67 -4.62
N GLY A 165 -3.03 13.61 -3.49
CA GLY A 165 -2.78 12.58 -2.48
C GLY A 165 -3.28 11.20 -2.91
N TYR A 166 -2.62 10.15 -2.41
CA TYR A 166 -2.99 8.76 -2.67
C TYR A 166 -4.47 8.49 -2.43
N ASP A 167 -5.01 8.92 -1.29
CA ASP A 167 -6.41 8.67 -0.92
C ASP A 167 -7.41 9.29 -1.89
N ALA A 168 -7.09 10.45 -2.48
CA ALA A 168 -7.97 11.10 -3.44
C ALA A 168 -8.03 10.33 -4.77
N VAL A 169 -6.91 9.71 -5.17
CA VAL A 169 -6.82 8.89 -6.38
C VAL A 169 -7.43 7.50 -6.13
N GLU A 170 -7.15 6.87 -4.99
CA GLU A 170 -7.75 5.60 -4.55
C GLU A 170 -9.26 5.71 -4.52
N LYS A 171 -9.79 6.78 -3.90
CA LYS A 171 -11.23 7.00 -3.82
C LYS A 171 -11.83 7.13 -5.22
N ALA A 172 -11.23 7.94 -6.10
CA ALA A 172 -11.70 8.09 -7.47
C ALA A 172 -11.68 6.77 -8.25
N PHE A 173 -10.63 5.95 -8.05
CA PHE A 173 -10.51 4.62 -8.64
C PHE A 173 -11.62 3.68 -8.13
N ARG A 174 -11.84 3.65 -6.82
CA ARG A 174 -12.87 2.82 -6.18
C ARG A 174 -14.28 3.20 -6.63
N ASP A 175 -14.58 4.49 -6.70
CA ASP A 175 -15.87 5.01 -7.17
C ASP A 175 -16.10 4.64 -8.64
N TRP A 176 -15.09 4.81 -9.50
CA TRP A 176 -15.15 4.36 -10.90
C TRP A 176 -15.35 2.85 -11.02
N ARG A 177 -14.56 2.06 -10.27
CA ARG A 177 -14.61 0.60 -10.28
C ARG A 177 -15.98 0.06 -9.85
N ALA A 178 -16.61 0.70 -8.86
CA ALA A 178 -17.96 0.36 -8.44
C ALA A 178 -19.00 0.57 -9.56
N GLY A 179 -18.78 1.59 -10.41
CA GLY A 179 -19.62 1.87 -11.58
C GLY A 179 -19.52 0.84 -12.71
N LEU A 180 -18.52 -0.03 -12.71
CA LEU A 180 -18.34 -1.08 -13.73
C LEU A 180 -19.19 -2.35 -13.47
N GLY A 181 -19.91 -2.40 -12.35
CA GLY A 181 -20.80 -3.50 -11.98
C GLY A 181 -20.16 -4.62 -11.16
N GLU A 182 -20.93 -5.67 -10.86
CA GLU A 182 -20.55 -6.74 -9.91
C GLU A 182 -19.24 -7.45 -10.26
N ARG A 183 -18.98 -7.67 -11.56
CA ARG A 183 -17.76 -8.33 -12.04
C ARG A 183 -16.48 -7.54 -11.77
N ALA A 184 -16.64 -6.27 -11.42
CA ALA A 184 -15.53 -5.40 -11.07
C ALA A 184 -15.19 -5.46 -9.57
N ARG A 185 -16.01 -6.04 -8.70
CA ARG A 185 -15.77 -5.99 -7.25
C ARG A 185 -14.49 -6.76 -6.85
N PRO A 186 -13.77 -6.33 -5.80
CA PRO A 186 -12.55 -7.00 -5.34
C PRO A 186 -12.82 -8.33 -4.64
#